data_AF-A0A3D3ULZ1-F1
#
_entry.id   AF-A0A3D3ULZ1-F1
#
_cell.length_a   1.000
_cell.length_b   1.000
_cell.length_c   1.000
_cell.angle_alpha   90.00
_cell.angle_beta   90.00
_cell.angle_gamma   90.00
#
_symmetry.space_group_name_H-M   'P 1'
#
loop_
_entity.id
_entity.type
_entity.pdbx_description
1 polymer ?
#
loop_
_entity_poly.entity_id
_entity_poly.type
_entity_poly.pdbx_seq_one_letter_code
_entity_poly.pdbx_strand_id
1 'polypeptide(L)'
;MRKSSGFTLIELLVVIAIIAVLMAILMPALHRVREQGKRAVCLNNLKQLAMAWIMYADENDDRLVNGAAGYSYATTGWGDHGKEQAWVGTCWASDYG
;
A
#
# COMPACT_ATOMS: atom_id res chain seq x y z
N MET A 1 -40.35 -46.68 -7.16
CA MET A 1 -39.93 -45.77 -8.24
C MET A 1 -39.63 -44.40 -7.62
N ARG A 2 -38.37 -43.97 -7.58
CA ARG A 2 -38.00 -42.62 -7.09
C ARG A 2 -38.41 -41.61 -8.16
N LYS A 3 -39.43 -40.79 -7.89
CA LYS A 3 -39.72 -39.58 -8.68
C LYS A 3 -38.54 -38.62 -8.45
N SER A 4 -37.65 -38.50 -9.42
CA SER A 4 -36.75 -37.34 -9.49
C SER A 4 -37.61 -36.12 -9.83
N SER A 5 -37.77 -35.17 -8.91
CA SER A 5 -38.29 -33.85 -9.27
C SER A 5 -37.25 -33.16 -10.15
N GLY A 6 -37.54 -32.99 -11.44
CA GLY A 6 -36.72 -32.14 -12.31
C GLY A 6 -36.88 -30.68 -11.89
N PHE A 7 -35.77 -29.96 -11.87
CA PHE A 7 -35.78 -28.51 -11.63
C PHE A 7 -36.53 -27.83 -12.78
N THR A 8 -37.46 -26.93 -12.47
CA THR A 8 -38.15 -26.19 -13.53
C THR A 8 -37.20 -25.13 -14.11
N LEU A 9 -37.29 -24.88 -15.42
CA LEU A 9 -36.50 -23.82 -16.07
C LEU A 9 -36.71 -22.45 -15.43
N ILE A 10 -37.91 -22.20 -14.89
CA ILE A 10 -38.29 -20.95 -14.23
C ILE A 10 -37.50 -20.78 -12.92
N GLU A 11 -37.38 -21.82 -12.11
CA GLU A 11 -36.60 -21.76 -10.86
C GLU A 11 -35.13 -21.45 -11.14
N LEU A 12 -34.54 -22.03 -12.19
CA LEU A 12 -33.14 -21.75 -12.55
C LEU A 12 -32.99 -20.29 -13.03
N LEU A 13 -33.95 -19.82 -13.83
CA LEU A 13 -33.92 -18.49 -14.43
C LEU A 13 -34.06 -17.37 -13.40
N VAL A 14 -34.91 -17.55 -12.38
CA VAL A 14 -35.06 -16.56 -11.31
C VAL A 14 -33.78 -16.43 -10.47
N VAL A 15 -33.08 -17.54 -10.23
CA VAL A 15 -31.85 -17.54 -9.42
C VAL A 15 -30.73 -16.77 -10.12
N ILE A 16 -30.50 -17.02 -11.40
CA ILE A 16 -29.47 -16.28 -12.15
C ILE A 16 -29.81 -14.79 -12.27
N ALA A 17 -31.10 -14.45 -12.39
CA ALA A 17 -31.55 -13.06 -12.43
C ALA A 17 -31.21 -12.33 -11.12
N ILE A 18 -31.47 -12.96 -9.96
CA ILE A 18 -31.15 -12.38 -8.65
C ILE A 18 -29.62 -12.25 -8.48
N ILE A 19 -28.84 -13.28 -8.85
CA ILE A 19 -27.37 -13.23 -8.76
C ILE A 19 -26.81 -12.10 -9.64
N ALA A 20 -27.35 -11.90 -10.84
CA ALA A 20 -26.90 -10.83 -11.74
C ALA A 20 -27.14 -9.43 -11.14
N VAL A 21 -28.31 -9.20 -10.53
CA VAL A 21 -28.62 -7.93 -9.84
C VAL A 21 -27.69 -7.71 -8.65
N LEU A 22 -27.44 -8.74 -7.83
CA LEU A 22 -26.52 -8.64 -6.70
C LEU A 22 -25.08 -8.35 -7.17
N MET A 23 -24.60 -9.05 -8.19
CA MET A 23 -23.26 -8.85 -8.76
C MET A 23 -23.09 -7.45 -9.37
N ALA A 24 -24.12 -6.92 -10.03
CA ALA A 24 -24.10 -5.57 -10.62
C ALA A 24 -23.84 -4.48 -9.56
N ILE A 25 -24.34 -4.67 -8.33
CA ILE A 25 -24.10 -3.74 -7.22
C ILE A 25 -22.80 -4.07 -6.48
N LEU A 26 -22.46 -5.35 -6.35
CA LEU A 26 -21.31 -5.81 -5.57
C LEU A 26 -19.97 -5.50 -6.26
N MET A 27 -19.87 -5.66 -7.59
CA MET A 27 -18.64 -5.40 -8.34
C MET A 27 -18.09 -3.96 -8.17
N PRO A 28 -18.88 -2.89 -8.36
CA PRO A 28 -18.40 -1.53 -8.15
C PRO A 28 -18.08 -1.24 -6.67
N ALA A 29 -18.81 -1.85 -5.73
CA ALA A 29 -18.56 -1.71 -4.30
C ALA A 29 -17.20 -2.34 -3.90
N LEU A 30 -16.92 -3.56 -4.38
CA LEU A 30 -15.67 -4.27 -4.09
C LEU A 30 -14.43 -3.52 -4.60
N HIS A 31 -14.51 -2.90 -5.77
CA HIS A 31 -13.38 -2.10 -6.29
C HIS A 31 -13.05 -0.92 -5.37
N ARG A 32 -14.08 -0.20 -4.87
CA ARG A 32 -13.91 0.90 -3.92
C ARG A 32 -13.34 0.42 -2.59
N VAL A 33 -13.83 -0.69 -2.06
CA VAL A 33 -13.35 -1.28 -0.79
C VAL A 33 -11.88 -1.67 -0.89
N ARG A 34 -11.46 -2.28 -2.01
CA ARG A 34 -10.04 -2.67 -2.21
C ARG A 34 -9.12 -1.45 -2.21
N GLU A 35 -9.53 -0.38 -2.86
CA GLU A 35 -8.77 0.87 -2.91
C GLU A 35 -8.71 1.55 -1.53
N GLN A 36 -9.82 1.59 -0.80
CA GLN A 36 -9.84 2.07 0.59
C GLN A 36 -8.94 1.23 1.51
N GLY A 37 -8.94 -0.09 1.35
CA GLY A 37 -8.06 -1.00 2.09
C GLY A 37 -6.58 -0.72 1.83
N LYS A 38 -6.18 -0.53 0.56
CA LYS A 38 -4.80 -0.13 0.20
C LYS A 38 -4.43 1.21 0.84
N ARG A 39 -5.34 2.20 0.82
CA ARG A 39 -5.10 3.51 1.44
C ARG A 39 -4.93 3.40 2.95
N ALA A 40 -5.74 2.60 3.63
CA ALA A 40 -5.63 2.37 5.08
C ALA A 40 -4.27 1.76 5.45
N VAL A 41 -3.80 0.76 4.67
CA VAL A 41 -2.46 0.18 4.86
C VAL A 41 -1.36 1.22 4.63
N CYS A 42 -1.46 1.99 3.55
CA CYS A 42 -0.47 3.02 3.22
C CYS A 42 -0.39 4.12 4.31
N LEU A 43 -1.54 4.56 4.82
CA LEU A 43 -1.62 5.49 5.95
C LEU A 43 -0.98 4.93 7.21
N ASN A 44 -1.19 3.65 7.52
CA ASN A 44 -0.57 3.01 8.67
C ASN A 44 0.95 2.93 8.54
N ASN A 45 1.45 2.58 7.34
CA ASN A 45 2.90 2.56 7.07
C ASN A 45 3.50 3.96 7.22
N LEU A 46 2.84 5.00 6.69
CA LEU A 46 3.30 6.38 6.83
C LEU A 46 3.33 6.82 8.30
N LYS A 47 2.30 6.47 9.08
CA LYS A 47 2.28 6.76 10.52
C LYS A 47 3.44 6.08 11.24
N GLN A 48 3.75 4.82 10.91
CA GLN A 48 4.89 4.10 11.48
C GLN A 48 6.23 4.76 11.14
N LEU A 49 6.43 5.16 9.88
CA LEU A 49 7.64 5.88 9.45
C LEU A 49 7.78 7.24 10.14
N ALA A 50 6.69 8.01 10.25
CA ALA A 50 6.69 9.30 10.93
C ALA A 50 7.04 9.16 12.42
N MET A 51 6.49 8.14 13.10
CA MET A 51 6.85 7.86 14.48
C MET A 51 8.34 7.48 14.61
N ALA A 52 8.87 6.67 13.69
CA ALA A 52 10.29 6.31 13.68
C ALA A 52 11.19 7.55 13.51
N TRP A 53 10.82 8.50 12.64
CA TRP A 53 11.57 9.75 12.49
C TRP A 53 11.55 10.63 13.74
N ILE A 54 10.40 10.74 14.40
CA ILE A 54 10.28 11.52 15.63
C ILE A 54 11.15 10.89 16.73
N MET A 55 11.08 9.57 16.92
CA MET A 55 11.89 8.86 17.90
C MET A 55 13.39 9.01 17.62
N TYR A 56 13.79 8.96 16.35
CA TYR A 56 15.19 9.16 15.98
C TYR A 56 15.67 10.59 16.27
N ALA A 57 14.87 11.60 15.94
CA ALA A 57 15.25 12.99 16.19
C ALA A 57 15.43 13.29 17.69
N ASP A 58 14.56 12.72 18.54
CA ASP A 58 14.64 12.85 20.00
C ASP A 58 15.95 12.28 20.56
N GLU A 59 16.49 11.20 19.96
CA GLU A 59 17.74 10.57 20.35
C GLU A 59 19.00 11.16 19.65
N ASN A 60 18.83 11.99 18.62
CA ASN A 60 19.93 12.46 17.75
C ASN A 60 19.95 13.99 17.58
N ASP A 61 19.94 14.73 18.70
CA ASP A 61 20.07 16.20 18.74
C ASP A 61 19.08 16.94 17.81
N ASP A 62 17.81 16.51 17.78
CA ASP A 62 16.74 17.02 16.91
C ASP A 62 17.04 16.91 15.39
N ARG A 63 18.03 16.09 15.00
CA ARG A 63 18.39 15.88 13.60
C ARG A 63 17.53 14.78 12.99
N LEU A 64 16.90 15.11 11.87
CA LEU A 64 16.23 14.10 11.05
C LEU A 64 17.26 13.23 10.33
N VAL A 65 16.87 11.99 10.03
CA VAL A 65 17.68 11.05 9.25
C VAL A 65 18.02 11.62 7.87
N ASN A 66 19.23 11.30 7.40
CA ASN A 66 19.63 11.62 6.03
C ASN A 66 18.75 10.88 5.02
N GLY A 67 17.93 11.65 4.29
CA GLY A 67 17.04 11.16 3.23
C GLY A 67 17.70 11.03 1.85
N ALA A 68 18.99 11.35 1.72
CA ALA A 68 19.74 11.06 0.50
C ALA A 68 19.78 9.55 0.27
N ALA A 69 19.80 9.14 -1.00
CA ALA A 69 20.02 7.75 -1.34
C ALA A 69 21.49 7.56 -1.75
N GLY A 70 22.20 6.69 -1.04
CA GLY A 70 23.63 6.45 -1.24
C GLY A 70 24.56 7.37 -0.42
N TYR A 71 25.84 7.01 -0.41
CA TYR A 71 26.89 7.72 0.33
C TYR A 71 27.48 8.84 -0.57
N SER A 72 27.26 10.10 -0.22
CA SER A 72 27.85 11.24 -0.95
C SER A 72 29.13 11.70 -0.25
N TYR A 73 30.25 11.75 -0.98
CA TYR A 73 31.50 12.33 -0.51
C TYR A 73 31.54 13.87 -0.62
N ALA A 74 30.50 14.46 -1.22
CA ALA A 74 30.39 15.87 -1.49
C ALA A 74 29.21 16.48 -0.73
N THR A 75 29.42 17.64 -0.10
CA THR A 75 28.39 18.48 0.52
C THR A 75 27.62 19.25 -0.57
N THR A 76 27.04 18.54 -1.53
CA THR A 76 26.38 19.12 -2.72
C THR A 76 24.85 19.19 -2.58
N GLY A 77 24.32 19.22 -1.35
CA GLY A 77 22.88 19.21 -1.08
C GLY A 77 22.44 20.08 0.11
N TRP A 78 21.14 20.04 0.39
CA TRP A 78 20.47 20.73 1.50
C TRP A 78 20.94 20.13 2.84
N GLY A 79 22.05 20.62 3.39
CA GLY A 79 22.63 20.19 4.66
C GLY A 79 23.99 19.47 4.51
N ASP A 80 24.85 19.62 5.51
CA ASP A 80 26.20 19.01 5.57
C ASP A 80 26.11 17.53 5.96
N HIS A 81 25.64 16.69 5.02
CA HIS A 81 25.45 15.25 5.23
C HIS A 81 26.54 14.39 4.55
N GLY A 82 27.65 14.99 4.11
CA GLY A 82 28.69 14.34 3.30
C GLY A 82 29.51 13.24 4.00
N LYS A 83 29.20 12.94 5.27
CA LYS A 83 29.88 11.91 6.09
C LYS A 83 28.90 11.00 6.83
N GLU A 84 27.60 11.14 6.60
CA GLU A 84 26.56 10.38 7.30
C GLU A 84 26.08 9.22 6.42
N GLN A 85 25.93 8.03 7.01
CA GLN A 85 25.32 6.91 6.28
C GLN A 85 23.85 7.22 6.01
N ALA A 86 23.45 7.10 4.74
CA ALA A 86 22.07 7.22 4.33
C ALA A 86 21.20 6.14 4.99
N TRP A 87 20.02 6.53 5.46
CA TRP A 87 19.10 5.60 6.13
C TRP A 87 18.42 4.65 5.14
N VAL A 88 18.10 5.17 3.96
CA VAL A 88 17.76 4.35 2.79
C VAL A 88 19.09 4.04 2.14
N GLY A 89 19.46 2.76 2.02
CA GLY A 89 20.77 2.33 1.49
C GLY A 89 21.06 2.80 0.05
N THR A 90 21.82 2.05 -0.72
CA THR A 90 21.99 2.39 -2.13
C THR A 90 20.62 2.40 -2.82
N CYS A 91 20.20 3.53 -3.39
CA CYS A 91 19.07 3.51 -4.32
C CYS A 91 19.39 2.54 -5.45
N TRP A 92 18.35 2.01 -6.08
CA TRP A 92 18.43 1.16 -7.28
C TRP A 92 19.23 1.76 -8.46
N ALA A 93 19.69 2.99 -8.32
CA ALA A 93 20.44 3.79 -9.26
C ALA A 93 21.91 3.95 -8.80
N SER A 94 22.47 2.96 -8.10
CA SER A 94 23.89 2.91 -7.70
C SER A 94 24.88 2.94 -8.86
N ASP A 95 24.38 2.86 -10.10
CA ASP A 95 25.16 2.69 -11.32
C ASP A 95 25.27 3.98 -12.17
N TYR A 96 24.69 5.11 -11.72
CA TYR A 96 25.00 6.41 -12.32
C TYR A 96 26.15 7.04 -11.54
N GLY A 97 27.36 6.87 -12.10
CA GLY A 97 28.65 7.19 -11.47
C GLY A 97 28.91 8.67 -11.16
#